data_AF-A0A8T8I3L3-F1
#
_entry.id   AF-A0A8T8I3L3-F1
#
_cell.length_a   1.000
_cell.length_b   1.000
_cell.length_c   1.000
_cell.angle_alpha   90.00
_cell.angle_beta   90.00
_cell.angle_gamma   90.00
#
_symmetry.space_group_name_H-M   'P 1'
#
loop_
_entity.id
_entity.type
_entity.pdbx_description
1 polymer ?
#
loop_
_entity_poly.entity_id
_entity_poly.type
_entity_poly.pdbx_seq_one_letter_code
_entity_poly.pdbx_strand_id
1 'polypeptide(L)'
;MGQRAFVRVVPDAGVAVAMLTNGGDVYPVFTEVFGHLLHELAGVRQPELPSPPENPRPVDANRVVGTYRSSAGDWVVRVDADGRAWVRVSSSDEDEDEEELELVALNEVAD
;
A
#
# COMPACT_ATOMS: atom_id res chain seq x y z
N MET A 1 -15.91 -13.81 6.21
CA MET A 1 -16.74 -12.57 6.28
C MET A 1 -15.77 -11.39 6.36
N GLY A 2 -15.39 -10.81 5.23
CA GLY A 2 -14.43 -9.71 5.20
C GLY A 2 -15.13 -8.39 5.50
N GLN A 3 -14.87 -7.80 6.67
CA GLN A 3 -15.37 -6.48 7.03
C GLN A 3 -14.24 -5.47 6.90
N ARG A 4 -14.49 -4.34 6.24
CA ARG A 4 -13.53 -3.24 6.16
C ARG A 4 -14.21 -1.93 6.51
N ALA A 5 -13.53 -1.10 7.29
CA ALA A 5 -14.03 0.20 7.71
C ALA A 5 -12.96 1.27 7.46
N PHE A 6 -13.38 2.40 6.91
CA PHE A 6 -12.53 3.55 6.61
C PHE A 6 -13.13 4.80 7.23
N VAL A 7 -12.27 5.66 7.77
CA VAL A 7 -12.67 6.98 8.28
C VAL A 7 -11.67 8.04 7.83
N ARG A 8 -12.20 9.23 7.51
CA ARG A 8 -11.42 10.46 7.30
C ARG A 8 -12.15 11.60 8.00
N VAL A 9 -11.38 12.46 8.65
CA VAL A 9 -11.88 13.61 9.40
C VAL A 9 -11.09 14.82 8.95
N VAL A 10 -11.79 15.90 8.61
CA VAL A 10 -11.22 17.21 8.25
C VAL A 10 -11.74 18.22 9.29
N PRO A 11 -11.01 18.39 10.42
CA PRO A 11 -11.49 19.21 11.53
C PRO A 11 -11.77 20.67 11.15
N ASP A 12 -10.89 21.29 10.37
CA ASP A 12 -11.01 22.70 9.96
C ASP A 12 -12.26 22.97 9.10
N ALA A 13 -12.78 21.95 8.41
CA ALA A 13 -14.01 22.02 7.63
C ALA A 13 -15.24 21.49 8.40
N GLY A 14 -15.06 20.93 9.60
CA GLY A 14 -16.14 20.28 10.36
C GLY A 14 -16.72 19.03 9.68
N VAL A 15 -15.93 18.34 8.86
CA VAL A 15 -16.38 17.19 8.05
C VAL A 15 -15.79 15.88 8.56
N ALA A 16 -16.62 14.83 8.63
CA ALA A 16 -16.19 13.45 8.85
C ALA A 16 -16.94 12.51 7.89
N VAL A 17 -16.20 11.59 7.27
CA VAL A 17 -16.74 10.58 6.35
C VAL A 17 -16.34 9.19 6.86
N ALA A 18 -17.33 8.29 6.98
CA ALA A 18 -17.15 6.92 7.39
C ALA A 18 -17.75 5.96 6.36
N MET A 19 -17.02 4.92 5.98
CA MET A 19 -17.46 3.88 5.05
C MET A 19 -17.24 2.50 5.67
N LEU A 20 -18.27 1.66 5.59
CA LEU A 20 -18.24 0.29 6.08
C LEU A 20 -18.66 -0.64 4.93
N THR A 21 -17.88 -1.69 4.67
CA THR A 21 -18.16 -2.65 3.60
C THR A 21 -18.05 -4.09 4.10
N ASN A 22 -18.94 -4.94 3.57
CA ASN A 22 -19.08 -6.36 3.95
C ASN A 22 -18.30 -7.33 3.05
N GLY A 23 -17.35 -6.81 2.26
CA GLY A 23 -16.49 -7.61 1.37
C GLY A 23 -16.25 -6.95 0.01
N GLY A 24 -15.63 -7.72 -0.89
CA GLY A 24 -15.25 -7.27 -2.24
C GLY A 24 -13.94 -6.49 -2.29
N ASP A 25 -13.57 -6.06 -3.49
CA ASP A 25 -12.46 -5.14 -3.69
C ASP A 25 -12.89 -3.72 -3.26
N VAL A 26 -12.45 -3.34 -2.05
CA VAL A 26 -12.93 -2.11 -1.42
C VAL A 26 -12.13 -0.87 -1.83
N TYR A 27 -10.89 -1.05 -2.30
CA TYR A 27 -9.99 0.07 -2.52
C TYR A 27 -10.48 1.00 -3.63
N PRO A 28 -11.02 0.52 -4.77
CA PRO A 28 -11.61 1.41 -5.78
C PRO A 28 -12.78 2.24 -5.21
N VAL A 29 -13.68 1.59 -4.45
CA VAL A 29 -14.82 2.26 -3.81
C VAL A 29 -14.34 3.30 -2.79
N PHE A 30 -13.35 2.96 -1.98
CA PHE A 30 -12.74 3.88 -1.03
C PHE A 30 -12.19 5.13 -1.73
N THR A 31 -11.37 4.94 -2.77
CA THR A 31 -10.72 6.05 -3.48
C THR A 31 -11.73 6.96 -4.16
N GLU A 32 -12.75 6.39 -4.81
CA GLU A 32 -13.79 7.17 -5.50
C GLU A 32 -14.68 7.94 -4.51
N VAL A 33 -15.21 7.26 -3.49
CA VAL A 33 -16.14 7.86 -2.52
C VAL A 33 -15.43 8.92 -1.68
N PHE A 34 -14.27 8.61 -1.10
CA PHE A 34 -13.55 9.59 -0.29
C PHE A 34 -12.96 10.71 -1.13
N GLY A 35 -12.45 10.42 -2.33
CA GLY A 35 -11.94 11.45 -3.25
C GLY A 35 -13.01 12.47 -3.61
N HIS A 36 -14.21 12.00 -3.94
CA HIS A 36 -15.36 12.87 -4.24
C HIS A 36 -15.83 13.66 -3.01
N LEU A 37 -16.15 12.98 -1.91
CA LEU A 37 -16.76 13.62 -0.74
C LEU A 37 -15.81 14.60 -0.04
N LEU A 38 -14.52 14.26 0.10
CA LEU A 38 -13.55 15.17 0.72
C LEU A 38 -13.26 16.39 -0.14
N HIS A 39 -13.23 16.22 -1.47
CA HIS A 39 -13.06 17.34 -2.38
C HIS A 39 -14.28 18.28 -2.33
N GLU A 40 -15.49 17.73 -2.43
CA GLU A 40 -16.72 18.53 -2.46
C GLU A 40 -17.03 19.20 -1.12
N LEU A 41 -16.92 18.46 -0.01
CA LEU A 41 -17.38 18.96 1.29
C LEU A 41 -16.29 19.70 2.07
N ALA A 42 -15.02 19.44 1.79
CA ALA A 42 -13.91 20.00 2.57
C ALA A 42 -12.81 20.65 1.72
N GLY A 43 -12.93 20.65 0.38
CA GLY A 43 -11.89 21.17 -0.51
C GLY A 43 -10.57 20.38 -0.46
N VAL A 44 -10.56 19.19 0.13
CA VAL A 44 -9.37 18.37 0.31
C VAL A 44 -9.20 17.42 -0.87
N ARG A 45 -8.06 17.49 -1.54
CA ARG A 45 -7.65 16.49 -2.53
C ARG A 45 -6.80 15.42 -1.87
N GLN A 46 -7.19 14.16 -2.04
CA GLN A 46 -6.36 13.05 -1.61
C GLN A 46 -5.13 12.96 -2.51
N PRO A 47 -3.92 12.79 -1.95
CA PRO A 47 -2.74 12.56 -2.76
C PRO A 47 -2.87 11.23 -3.50
N GLU A 48 -2.43 11.21 -4.75
CA GLU A 48 -2.29 9.97 -5.52
C GLU A 48 -1.19 9.11 -4.90
N LEU A 49 -1.30 7.79 -5.08
CA LEU A 49 -0.22 6.89 -4.71
C LEU A 49 1.01 7.18 -5.60
N PRO A 50 2.24 7.14 -5.04
CA PRO A 50 3.42 7.27 -5.86
C PRO A 50 3.50 6.12 -6.87
N SER A 51 3.80 6.43 -8.12
CA SER A 51 4.08 5.42 -9.14
C SER A 51 5.53 4.96 -9.04
N PRO A 52 5.83 3.68 -9.32
CA PRO A 52 7.21 3.23 -9.51
C PRO A 52 7.93 4.11 -10.54
N PRO A 53 9.20 4.48 -10.31
CA PRO A 53 9.96 5.25 -11.30
C PRO A 53 10.17 4.45 -12.59
N GLU A 54 10.15 5.12 -13.74
CA GLU A 54 10.39 4.48 -15.06
C GLU A 54 11.76 3.78 -15.13
N ASN A 55 12.75 4.32 -14.42
CA ASN A 55 14.10 3.76 -14.33
C ASN A 55 14.47 3.55 -12.85
N PRO A 56 14.13 2.39 -12.27
CA PRO A 56 14.48 2.06 -10.90
C PRO A 56 15.99 2.01 -10.68
N ARG A 57 16.45 2.52 -9.54
CA ARG A 57 17.84 2.35 -9.12
C ARG A 57 18.05 0.94 -8.55
N PRO A 58 19.20 0.30 -8.78
CA PRO A 58 19.55 -0.97 -8.15
C PRO A 58 19.47 -0.90 -6.61
N VAL A 59 18.91 -1.93 -6.00
CA VAL A 59 18.77 -2.04 -4.55
C VAL A 59 20.01 -2.69 -3.93
N ASP A 60 20.53 -2.11 -2.85
CA ASP A 60 21.66 -2.69 -2.12
C ASP A 60 21.22 -3.90 -1.30
N ALA A 61 21.57 -5.10 -1.79
CA ALA A 61 21.24 -6.37 -1.17
C ALA A 61 21.69 -6.48 0.30
N ASN A 62 22.83 -5.88 0.66
CA ASN A 62 23.36 -5.96 2.03
C ASN A 62 22.48 -5.21 3.05
N ARG A 63 21.62 -4.32 2.57
CA ARG A 63 20.75 -3.49 3.42
C ARG A 63 19.35 -4.05 3.57
N VAL A 64 18.86 -4.83 2.59
CA VAL A 64 17.43 -5.18 2.51
C VAL A 64 17.14 -6.68 2.45
N VAL A 65 18.12 -7.53 2.13
CA VAL A 65 17.87 -8.98 2.04
C VAL A 65 17.62 -9.53 3.43
N GLY A 66 16.54 -10.31 3.57
CA GLY A 66 16.17 -10.93 4.83
C GLY A 66 14.70 -11.33 4.89
N THR A 67 14.30 -11.83 6.06
CA THR A 67 12.90 -12.12 6.37
C THR A 67 12.38 -11.07 7.34
N TYR A 68 11.34 -10.35 6.92
CA TYR A 68 10.61 -9.40 7.73
C TYR A 68 9.35 -10.10 8.22
N ARG A 69 9.08 -10.07 9.53
CA ARG A 69 7.98 -10.81 10.15
C ARG A 69 7.10 -9.88 10.97
N SER A 70 5.79 -10.09 10.88
CA SER A 70 4.81 -9.50 11.78
C SER A 70 3.74 -10.52 12.13
N SER A 71 2.76 -10.13 12.95
CA SER A 71 1.59 -10.97 13.21
C SER A 71 0.75 -11.26 11.95
N ALA A 72 0.96 -10.52 10.86
CA ALA A 72 0.23 -10.69 9.61
C ALA A 72 0.92 -11.64 8.62
N GLY A 73 2.17 -12.06 8.88
CA GLY A 73 2.90 -12.97 8.00
C GLY A 73 4.40 -12.75 7.95
N ASP A 74 5.01 -13.39 6.96
CA ASP A 74 6.43 -13.28 6.61
C ASP A 74 6.60 -12.68 5.21
N TRP A 75 7.60 -11.81 5.08
CA TRP A 75 8.04 -11.18 3.84
C TRP A 75 9.51 -11.51 3.63
N VAL A 76 9.82 -12.38 2.66
CA VAL A 76 11.17 -12.80 2.32
C VAL A 76 11.68 -11.97 1.15
N VAL A 77 12.57 -11.01 1.43
CA VAL A 77 13.16 -10.13 0.41
C VAL A 77 14.43 -10.76 -0.17
N ARG A 78 14.51 -10.81 -1.49
CA ARG A 78 15.71 -11.17 -2.24
C ARG A 78 16.07 -10.09 -3.24
N VAL A 79 17.35 -9.99 -3.56
CA VAL A 79 17.87 -9.10 -4.60
C VAL A 79 18.71 -9.93 -5.55
N ASP A 80 18.49 -9.80 -6.85
CA ASP A 80 19.26 -10.51 -7.87
C ASP A 80 20.60 -9.80 -8.18
N ALA A 81 21.37 -10.37 -9.12
CA ALA A 81 22.67 -9.82 -9.51
C ALA A 81 22.59 -8.44 -10.20
N ASP A 82 21.44 -8.10 -10.78
CA ASP A 82 21.18 -6.82 -11.44
C ASP A 82 20.64 -5.77 -10.45
N GLY A 83 20.44 -6.15 -9.18
CA GLY A 83 19.94 -5.29 -8.12
C GLY A 83 18.42 -5.13 -8.12
N ARG A 84 17.67 -6.01 -8.81
CA ARG A 84 16.21 -6.03 -8.74
C ARG A 84 15.78 -6.78 -7.50
N ALA A 85 14.83 -6.21 -6.76
CA ALA A 85 14.36 -6.76 -5.51
C ALA A 85 13.01 -7.47 -5.69
N TRP A 86 12.81 -8.55 -4.95
CA TRP A 86 11.61 -9.39 -4.98
C TRP A 86 11.18 -9.73 -3.56
N VAL A 87 9.88 -9.85 -3.31
CA VAL A 87 9.33 -10.24 -2.02
C VAL A 87 8.43 -11.47 -2.13
N ARG A 88 8.84 -12.53 -1.41
CA ARG A 88 8.07 -13.69 -0.94
C ARG A 88 7.05 -13.32 0.13
N VAL A 89 5.74 -13.19 -0.13
CA VAL A 89 4.76 -13.01 0.96
C VAL A 89 4.12 -14.36 1.34
N SER A 90 4.09 -14.68 2.63
CA SER A 90 3.30 -15.79 3.17
C SER A 90 2.46 -15.30 4.34
N SER A 91 1.14 -15.44 4.25
CA SER A 91 0.23 -15.05 5.31
C SER A 91 0.29 -16.04 6.49
N SER A 92 0.01 -15.57 7.70
CA SER A 92 -0.04 -16.44 8.89
C SER A 92 -1.32 -17.28 8.98
N ASP A 93 -2.37 -16.91 8.25
CA ASP A 93 -3.71 -17.45 8.42
C ASP A 93 -4.17 -18.38 7.29
N GLU A 94 -3.47 -18.43 6.15
CA GLU A 94 -3.84 -19.26 4.99
C GLU A 94 -2.60 -19.88 4.32
N ASP A 95 -2.53 -21.22 4.30
CA ASP A 95 -1.43 -22.05 3.77
C ASP A 95 -1.31 -22.05 2.22
N GLU A 96 -2.03 -21.21 1.47
CA GLU A 96 -2.22 -21.45 0.02
C GLU A 96 -1.83 -20.34 -0.97
N ASP A 97 -1.47 -19.11 -0.55
CA ASP A 97 -1.07 -18.06 -1.50
C ASP A 97 0.35 -17.52 -1.21
N GLU A 98 1.37 -18.20 -1.75
CA GLU A 98 2.71 -17.60 -1.89
C GLU A 98 2.71 -16.65 -3.10
N GLU A 99 2.55 -15.35 -2.84
CA GLU A 99 2.66 -14.32 -3.88
C GLU A 99 4.09 -13.77 -3.91
N GLU A 100 4.71 -13.76 -5.10
CA GLU A 100 5.99 -13.11 -5.35
C GLU A 100 5.81 -11.82 -6.14
N LEU A 101 6.23 -10.70 -5.55
CA LEU A 101 6.09 -9.36 -6.12
C LEU A 101 7.47 -8.71 -6.32
N GLU A 102 7.61 -7.93 -7.39
CA GLU A 102 8.79 -7.07 -7.55
C GLU A 102 8.71 -5.88 -6.58
N LEU A 103 9.79 -5.65 -5.84
CA LEU A 103 9.95 -4.49 -4.99
C LEU A 103 10.74 -3.41 -5.73
N VAL A 104 10.09 -2.27 -5.95
CA VAL A 104 10.72 -1.11 -6.59
C VAL A 104 10.91 -0.02 -5.54
N ALA A 105 12.16 0.44 -5.36
CA ALA A 105 12.44 1.59 -4.52
C ALA A 105 11.80 2.84 -5.14
N LEU A 106 10.94 3.53 -4.37
CA LEU A 106 10.54 4.88 -4.72
C LEU A 106 11.80 5.74 -4.65
N ASN A 107 12.18 6.34 -5.77
CA ASN A 107 13.25 7.33 -5.77
C ASN A 107 12.87 8.43 -4.77
N GLU A 108 13.82 8.87 -3.94
CA GLU A 108 13.60 10.05 -3.11
C GLU A 108 13.09 11.19 -4.00
N VAL A 109 11.94 11.75 -3.66
CA VAL A 109 11.46 12.98 -4.31
C VAL A 109 12.51 14.02 -3.96
N ALA A 110 13.21 14.54 -4.99
CA ALA A 110 14.10 15.67 -4.78
C ALA A 110 13.23 16.82 -4.26
N ASP A 111 13.53 17.28 -3.03
CA ASP A 111 12.97 18.50 -2.43
C ASP A 111 13.16 19.72 -3.34
#